data_AF-A0A015W166-F1
#
_entry.id   AF-A0A015W166-F1
#
_cell.length_a   1.000
_cell.length_b   1.000
_cell.length_c   1.000
_cell.angle_alpha   90.00
_cell.angle_beta   90.00
_cell.angle_gamma   90.00
#
_symmetry.space_group_name_H-M   'P 1'
#
loop_
_entity.id
_entity.type
_entity.pdbx_description
1 polymer ?
#
loop_
_entity_poly.entity_id
_entity_poly.type
_entity_poly.pdbx_seq_one_letter_code
_entity_poly.pdbx_strand_id
1 'polypeptide(L)' 'MREKCLPFTCGEDDLDDFFLHDADLYADELLGKTYCWVTTEFPHRIVALFTLANDSIKTKLISSNDKNRL' A
#
# COMPACT_ATOMS: atom_id res chain seq x y z
N MET A 1 16.06 -1.35 -0.49
CA MET A 1 15.69 -2.64 -1.12
C MET A 1 15.10 -2.42 -2.53
N ARG A 2 14.25 -1.39 -2.71
CA ARG A 2 13.72 -0.95 -4.01
C ARG A 2 14.77 -0.63 -5.07
N GLU A 3 15.89 -0.01 -4.70
CA GLU A 3 16.97 0.34 -5.65
C GLU A 3 17.57 -0.86 -6.40
N LYS A 4 17.35 -2.09 -5.92
CA LYS A 4 17.80 -3.34 -6.56
C LYS A 4 16.71 -4.02 -7.40
N CYS A 5 15.51 -3.45 -7.45
CA CYS A 5 14.38 -3.95 -8.22
C CYS A 5 14.24 -3.20 -9.54
N LEU A 6 13.64 -3.85 -10.53
CA LEU A 6 13.17 -3.15 -11.74
C LEU A 6 12.09 -2.12 -11.37
N PRO A 7 11.91 -1.06 -12.20
CA PRO A 7 10.82 -0.10 -12.01
C PRO A 7 9.46 -0.81 -11.87
N PHE A 8 8.68 -0.36 -10.90
CA PHE A 8 7.33 -0.88 -10.65
C PHE A 8 6.29 -0.01 -11.36
N THR A 9 5.25 -0.65 -11.87
CA THR A 9 3.99 -0.01 -12.26
C THR A 9 2.85 -0.99 -12.06
N CYS A 10 1.75 -0.54 -11.48
CA CYS A 10 0.48 -1.29 -11.43
C CYS A 10 -0.51 -0.86 -12.51
N GLY A 11 -0.16 0.14 -13.33
CA GLY A 11 -0.99 0.70 -14.40
C GLY A 11 -1.95 1.81 -13.94
N GLU A 12 -1.89 2.21 -12.66
CA GLU A 12 -2.63 3.34 -12.10
C GLU A 12 -1.63 4.42 -11.65
N ASP A 13 -1.62 5.56 -12.34
CA ASP A 13 -0.62 6.60 -12.18
C ASP A 13 -0.56 7.16 -10.73
N ASP A 14 -1.72 7.32 -10.08
CA ASP A 14 -1.82 7.82 -8.70
C ASP A 14 -1.18 6.85 -7.70
N LEU A 15 -1.42 5.55 -7.86
CA LEU A 15 -0.82 4.53 -7.01
C LEU A 15 0.68 4.40 -7.28
N ASP A 16 1.09 4.45 -8.54
CA ASP A 16 2.50 4.40 -8.92
C ASP A 16 3.27 5.59 -8.36
N ASP A 17 2.70 6.80 -8.41
CA ASP A 17 3.27 8.03 -7.83
C ASP A 17 3.35 7.95 -6.31
N PHE A 18 2.24 7.58 -5.64
CA PHE A 18 2.21 7.37 -4.18
C PHE A 18 3.29 6.39 -3.74
N PHE A 19 3.36 5.24 -4.42
CA PHE A 19 4.35 4.24 -4.09
C PHE A 19 5.76 4.75 -4.38
N LEU A 20 6.01 5.47 -5.47
CA LEU A 20 7.36 5.93 -5.83
C LEU A 20 7.88 7.06 -4.92
N HIS A 21 7.01 7.95 -4.47
CA HIS A 21 7.43 9.20 -3.81
C HIS A 21 6.94 9.35 -2.36
N ASP A 22 5.74 8.88 -2.03
CA ASP A 22 5.08 9.22 -0.76
C ASP A 22 5.13 8.09 0.28
N ALA A 23 5.23 6.83 -0.16
CA ALA A 23 5.16 5.66 0.71
C ALA A 23 6.23 5.65 1.82
N ASP A 24 7.42 6.22 1.56
CA ASP A 24 8.49 6.32 2.54
C ASP A 24 8.20 7.43 3.56
N LEU A 25 7.72 8.60 3.09
CA LEU A 25 7.29 9.70 3.97
C LEU A 25 6.12 9.26 4.88
N TYR A 26 5.17 8.48 4.35
CA TYR A 26 4.07 7.92 5.14
C TYR A 26 4.55 7.02 6.29
N ALA A 27 5.66 6.30 6.07
CA ALA A 27 6.26 5.48 7.12
C ALA A 27 6.99 6.34 8.16
N ASP A 28 7.71 7.37 7.72
CA ASP A 28 8.44 8.30 8.59
C ASP A 28 7.49 9.11 9.49
N GLU A 29 6.35 9.55 8.94
CA GLU A 29 5.30 10.28 9.66
C GLU A 29 4.34 9.36 10.45
N LEU A 30 4.61 8.05 10.50
CA LEU A 30 3.81 7.04 11.21
C LEU A 30 2.34 6.97 10.73
N LEU A 31 2.06 7.37 9.50
CA LEU A 31 0.74 7.35 8.87
C LEU A 31 0.37 5.95 8.36
N GLY A 32 1.36 5.20 7.92
CA GLY A 32 1.16 3.82 7.47
C GLY A 32 2.47 3.12 7.18
N LYS A 33 2.40 1.81 6.96
CA LYS A 33 3.57 1.01 6.60
C LYS A 33 3.33 0.28 5.30
N THR A 34 4.22 0.52 4.34
CA THR A 34 4.18 -0.08 3.00
C THR A 34 5.01 -1.35 2.98
N TYR A 35 4.42 -2.44 2.48
CA TYR A 35 5.04 -3.74 2.31
C TYR A 35 5.13 -4.07 0.81
N CYS A 36 6.25 -4.67 0.40
CA CYS A 36 6.50 -5.04 -0.99
C CYS A 36 6.65 -6.56 -1.09
N TRP A 37 5.95 -7.19 -2.04
CA TRP A 37 6.23 -8.55 -2.47
C TRP A 37 7.20 -8.51 -3.64
N VAL A 38 8.39 -9.09 -3.47
CA VAL A 38 9.47 -9.12 -4.46
C VAL A 38 9.77 -10.55 -4.91
N THR A 39 10.08 -10.75 -6.18
CA THR A 39 10.58 -12.03 -6.71
C THR A 39 11.98 -12.36 -6.20
N THR A 40 12.29 -13.64 -6.07
CA THR A 40 13.60 -14.09 -5.58
C THR A 40 14.66 -14.11 -6.68
N GLU A 41 14.28 -14.22 -7.95
CA GLU A 41 15.23 -14.22 -9.07
C GLU A 41 15.79 -12.81 -9.36
N PHE A 42 17.00 -12.76 -9.89
CA PHE A 42 17.63 -11.53 -10.36
C PHE A 42 17.40 -11.33 -11.88
N PRO A 43 17.01 -10.11 -12.34
CA PRO A 43 16.75 -8.92 -11.54
C PRO A 43 15.44 -9.02 -10.75
N HIS A 44 15.46 -8.56 -9.50
CA HIS A 44 14.30 -8.57 -8.62
C HIS A 44 13.17 -7.73 -9.21
N ARG A 45 11.94 -8.20 -9.08
CA ARG A 45 10.72 -7.49 -9.51
C ARG A 45 9.77 -7.35 -8.36
N ILE A 46 9.21 -6.16 -8.21
CA ILE A 46 8.09 -5.94 -7.29
C ILE A 46 6.83 -6.44 -7.97
N VAL A 47 6.16 -7.41 -7.35
CA VAL A 47 4.92 -8.02 -7.86
C VAL A 47 3.70 -7.29 -7.31
N ALA A 48 3.76 -6.85 -6.05
CA ALA A 48 2.68 -6.15 -5.38
C ALA A 48 3.22 -5.24 -4.28
N LEU A 49 2.49 -4.16 -4.01
CA LEU A 49 2.65 -3.33 -2.82
C LEU A 49 1.31 -3.12 -2.14
N PHE A 50 1.35 -2.94 -0.82
CA PHE A 50 0.19 -2.49 -0.06
C PHE A 50 0.64 -1.70 1.16
N THR A 51 -0.17 -0.74 1.57
CA THR A 51 0.08 0.09 2.75
C THR A 51 -0.98 -0.20 3.79
N LEU A 52 -0.54 -0.48 5.02
CA LEU A 52 -1.43 -0.61 6.17
C LEU A 52 -1.36 0.66 7.01
N ALA A 53 -2.50 1.29 7.23
CA ALA A 53 -2.67 2.46 8.08
C ALA A 53 -3.73 2.15 9.16
N ASN A 54 -3.51 2.62 10.38
CA ASN A 54 -4.49 2.46 11.45
C ASN A 54 -5.62 3.47 11.25
N ASP A 55 -6.86 3.00 11.21
CA ASP A 55 -8.04 3.85 11.14
C ASP A 55 -9.20 3.22 11.92
N SER A 56 -10.27 3.99 12.14
CA SER A 56 -11.47 3.58 12.83
C SER A 56 -12.72 3.94 12.02
N ILE A 57 -13.61 2.96 11.82
CA ILE A 57 -14.85 3.18 11.10
C ILE A 57 -15.96 3.56 12.11
N LYS A 58 -16.58 4.73 11.92
CA LYS A 58 -17.71 5.17 12.75
C LYS A 58 -18.96 4.34 12.44
N THR A 59 -19.28 3.42 13.34
CA THR A 59 -20.44 2.50 13.23
C THR A 59 -21.81 3.19 13.16
N LYS A 60 -21.89 4.47 13.57
CA LYS A 60 -23.11 5.29 13.45
C LYS A 60 -23.47 5.61 11.99
N LEU A 61 -22.50 5.58 11.08
CA LEU A 61 -22.69 5.85 9.64
C LEU A 61 -22.95 4.57 8.84
N ILE A 62 -22.85 3.41 9.47
CA ILE A 62 -23.07 2.11 8.83
C ILE A 62 -24.56 1.78 8.91
N SER A 63 -25.17 1.49 7.75
CA SER A 63 -26.57 1.09 7.66
C SER A 63 -26.81 -0.19 8.48
N SER A 64 -27.99 -0.36 9.07
CA SER A 64 -28.29 -1.52 9.92
C SER A 64 -28.11 -2.87 9.20
N ASN A 65 -28.22 -2.90 7.87
CA ASN A 65 -28.03 -4.11 7.06
C ASN A 65 -26.56 -4.48 6.85
N ASP A 66 -25.63 -3.54 6.97
CA ASP A 66 -24.20 -3.76 6.70
C ASP A 66 -23.41 -4.08 7.97
N LYS A 67 -23.99 -3.84 9.17
CA LYS A 67 -23.31 -4.07 10.46
C LYS A 67 -22.91 -5.52 10.73
N ASN A 68 -23.61 -6.49 10.13
CA ASN A 68 -23.32 -7.92 10.29
C ASN A 68 -22.45 -8.50 9.15
N ARG A 69 -21.94 -7.65 8.25
CA ARG A 69 -21.18 -8.06 7.05
C ARG A 69 -19.72 -7.62 7.06
N LEU A 70 -19.30 -6.87 8.08
CA LEU A 70 -17.91 -6.58 8.41
C LEU A 70 -17.34 -7.70 9.27
#